data_AF-A0A1B6ITN5-F1
#
_entry.id   AF-A0A1B6ITN5-F1
#
_cell.length_a   1.000
_cell.length_b   1.000
_cell.length_c   1.000
_cell.angle_alpha   90.00
_cell.angle_beta   90.00
_cell.angle_gamma   90.00
#
_symmetry.space_group_name_H-M   'P 1'
#
loop_
_entity.id
_entity.type
_entity.pdbx_description
1 polymer ?
#
loop_
_entity_poly.entity_id
_entity_poly.type
_entity_poly.pdbx_seq_one_letter_code
_entity_poly.pdbx_strand_id
1 'polypeptide(L)'
;QHGDNGSHRCFVFETPQKSEIGSLIVSYCPALAGWITENEVPVKAITNEDRIRLYHNVVNCRRALVDSETLRKPQETSGGFIRNTLRRLSRHGLEKLRADYGGVSEVYKGFSLSYWAFGRQPMTQSLGKMPEPEEQIAIQMYQIILTYAGLGQNGETVRRAEDEHINLIQNVMELAMRKENLLGELYLQLIKQTTEHPDPNSRVNLRHWALLSLACSVVLPPQRLIRKYLIAHLKRCASDCVTEEGKYARFAEKCLYKTQGTRRRQWPPSREEIMCTINRRPIYARFHFMDGQYHAVEFHPSATAKDVMELVKAKIGLRESAMGYAIYEVLGNSERSLVAEEKVADVMSKWEKYRN
;
A
#
# COMPACT_ATOMS: atom_id res chain seq x y z
N GLN A 1 -30.84 -33.09 -35.89
CA GLN A 1 -31.33 -33.04 -34.50
C GLN A 1 -30.31 -33.74 -33.62
N HIS A 2 -29.79 -33.02 -32.62
CA HIS A 2 -29.07 -33.42 -31.39
C HIS A 2 -27.92 -34.46 -31.49
N GLY A 3 -26.71 -34.25 -30.99
CA GLY A 3 -26.16 -33.28 -30.05
C GLY A 3 -24.99 -33.97 -29.35
N ASP A 4 -23.76 -33.66 -29.77
CA ASP A 4 -22.54 -34.24 -29.20
C ASP A 4 -22.25 -33.57 -27.85
N ASN A 5 -22.41 -34.31 -26.76
CA ASN A 5 -22.20 -33.81 -25.40
C ASN A 5 -20.69 -33.74 -25.12
N GLY A 6 -20.10 -32.58 -25.38
CA GLY A 6 -18.71 -32.26 -25.09
C GLY A 6 -18.39 -32.37 -23.59
N SER A 7 -17.91 -33.54 -23.17
CA SER A 7 -17.37 -33.75 -21.83
C SER A 7 -16.08 -32.93 -21.68
N HIS A 8 -16.10 -31.88 -20.87
CA HIS A 8 -14.89 -31.18 -20.47
C HIS A 8 -13.95 -32.16 -19.75
N ARG A 9 -12.81 -32.47 -20.38
CA ARG A 9 -11.77 -33.31 -19.75
C ARG A 9 -10.99 -32.45 -18.77
N CYS A 10 -11.12 -32.73 -17.47
CA CYS A 10 -10.31 -32.11 -16.43
C CYS A 10 -9.02 -32.90 -16.27
N PHE A 11 -7.87 -32.22 -16.37
CA PHE A 11 -6.56 -32.78 -16.09
C PHE A 11 -5.98 -32.06 -14.86
N VAL A 12 -5.62 -32.83 -13.84
CA VAL A 12 -5.04 -32.33 -12.59
C VAL A 12 -3.54 -32.62 -12.61
N PHE A 13 -2.73 -31.59 -12.39
CA PHE A 13 -1.28 -31.70 -12.34
C PHE A 13 -0.77 -31.20 -10.98
N GLU A 14 0.11 -31.95 -10.35
CA GLU A 14 0.80 -31.53 -9.14
C GLU A 14 2.11 -30.83 -9.48
N THR A 15 2.34 -29.65 -8.92
CA THR A 15 3.54 -28.85 -9.19
C THR A 15 3.83 -27.89 -8.03
N PRO A 16 5.11 -27.71 -7.66
CA PRO A 16 5.50 -26.67 -6.71
C PRO A 16 5.38 -25.24 -7.30
N GLN A 17 5.35 -25.08 -8.63
CA GLN A 17 5.27 -23.79 -9.33
C GLN A 17 3.84 -23.37 -9.69
N LYS A 18 2.83 -23.84 -8.94
CA LYS A 18 1.40 -23.59 -9.27
C LYS A 18 1.06 -22.10 -9.48
N SER A 19 1.69 -21.22 -8.71
CA SER A 19 1.46 -19.77 -8.76
C SER A 19 2.01 -19.13 -10.03
N GLU A 20 3.18 -19.59 -10.50
CA GLU A 20 3.88 -19.09 -11.69
C GLU A 20 3.17 -19.55 -12.95
N ILE A 21 2.77 -20.83 -12.99
CA ILE A 21 1.95 -21.40 -14.06
C ILE A 21 0.58 -20.70 -14.10
N GLY A 22 -0.04 -20.45 -12.94
CA GLY A 22 -1.26 -19.66 -12.86
C GLY A 22 -1.09 -18.25 -13.44
N SER A 23 -0.01 -17.57 -13.08
CA SER A 23 0.29 -16.22 -13.58
C SER A 23 0.52 -16.19 -15.09
N LEU A 24 1.18 -17.22 -15.63
CA LEU A 24 1.38 -17.41 -17.05
C LEU A 24 0.06 -17.70 -17.79
N ILE A 25 -0.82 -18.54 -17.24
CA ILE A 25 -2.14 -18.81 -17.84
C ILE A 25 -2.98 -17.53 -17.87
N VAL A 26 -2.93 -16.71 -16.83
CA VAL A 26 -3.63 -15.41 -16.79
C VAL A 26 -3.10 -14.42 -17.82
N SER A 27 -1.79 -14.41 -18.09
CA SER A 27 -1.21 -13.48 -19.08
C SER A 27 -1.62 -13.83 -20.52
N TYR A 28 -1.82 -15.12 -20.82
CA TYR A 28 -2.28 -15.57 -22.14
C TYR A 28 -3.81 -15.67 -22.25
N CYS A 29 -4.53 -15.88 -21.14
CA CYS A 29 -5.99 -15.99 -21.11
C CYS A 29 -6.58 -15.26 -19.88
N PRO A 30 -6.79 -13.93 -19.98
CA PRO A 30 -7.24 -13.09 -18.86
C PRO A 30 -8.60 -13.49 -18.26
N ALA A 31 -9.46 -14.17 -19.03
CA ALA A 31 -10.76 -14.65 -18.57
C ALA A 31 -10.67 -15.70 -17.44
N LEU A 32 -9.52 -16.37 -17.30
CA LEU A 32 -9.28 -17.39 -16.27
C LEU A 32 -8.69 -16.81 -14.96
N ALA A 33 -8.46 -15.50 -14.88
CA ALA A 33 -7.90 -14.84 -13.71
C ALA A 33 -8.71 -15.04 -12.42
N GLY A 34 -10.04 -15.12 -12.55
CA GLY A 34 -10.94 -15.40 -11.42
C GLY A 34 -10.75 -16.79 -10.82
N TRP A 35 -10.52 -17.81 -11.66
CA TRP A 35 -10.36 -19.20 -11.22
C TRP A 35 -9.00 -19.48 -10.57
N ILE A 36 -7.95 -18.76 -10.97
CA ILE A 36 -6.57 -19.01 -10.50
C ILE A 36 -6.29 -18.34 -9.15
N THR A 37 -7.03 -17.28 -8.82
CA THR A 37 -6.90 -16.52 -7.56
C THR A 37 -7.57 -17.19 -6.36
N GLU A 38 -8.38 -18.25 -6.58
CA GLU A 38 -9.02 -19.04 -5.52
C GLU A 38 -8.05 -19.91 -4.72
N ASN A 39 -6.79 -20.02 -5.15
CA ASN A 39 -5.74 -20.76 -4.42
C ASN A 39 -4.96 -19.92 -3.39
N GLU A 40 -5.38 -18.68 -3.09
CA GLU A 40 -5.07 -18.10 -1.78
C GLU A 40 -5.70 -19.01 -0.71
N VAL A 41 -4.92 -19.44 0.28
CA VAL A 41 -5.41 -20.24 1.42
C VAL A 41 -6.79 -19.72 1.83
N PRO A 42 -7.83 -20.57 2.00
CA PRO A 42 -9.16 -20.11 2.36
C PRO A 42 -9.03 -19.15 3.54
N VAL A 43 -9.31 -17.87 3.29
CA VAL A 43 -9.26 -16.86 4.35
C VAL A 43 -10.33 -17.30 5.33
N LYS A 44 -9.93 -17.77 6.53
CA LYS A 44 -10.87 -18.18 7.58
C LYS A 44 -11.95 -17.11 7.68
N ALA A 45 -13.21 -17.51 7.51
CA ALA A 45 -14.33 -16.60 7.59
C ALA A 45 -14.25 -15.86 8.92
N ILE A 46 -14.05 -14.53 8.84
CA ILE A 46 -13.84 -13.74 10.04
C ILE A 46 -15.16 -13.65 10.81
N THR A 47 -15.14 -13.97 12.10
CA THR A 47 -16.37 -13.96 12.90
C THR A 47 -16.83 -12.53 13.17
N ASN A 48 -18.10 -12.34 13.54
CA ASN A 48 -18.57 -11.02 13.98
C ASN A 48 -17.82 -10.53 15.22
N GLU A 49 -17.44 -11.43 16.14
CA GLU A 49 -16.64 -11.09 17.31
C GLU A 49 -15.25 -10.58 16.92
N ASP A 50 -14.60 -11.21 15.95
CA ASP A 50 -13.32 -10.76 15.42
C ASP A 50 -13.43 -9.38 14.77
N ARG A 51 -14.50 -9.11 14.01
CA ARG A 51 -14.75 -7.77 13.43
C ARG A 51 -14.89 -6.70 14.50
N ILE A 52 -15.63 -6.99 15.57
CA ILE A 52 -15.80 -6.10 16.72
C ILE A 52 -14.45 -5.84 17.40
N ARG A 53 -13.66 -6.90 17.63
CA ARG A 53 -12.32 -6.79 18.23
C ARG A 53 -11.38 -5.95 17.39
N LEU A 54 -11.37 -6.14 16.07
CA LEU A 54 -10.58 -5.33 15.14
C LEU A 54 -10.99 -3.86 15.15
N TYR A 55 -12.30 -3.57 15.19
CA TYR A 55 -12.80 -2.21 15.33
C TYR A 55 -12.33 -1.57 16.64
N HIS A 56 -12.50 -2.24 17.78
CA HIS A 56 -12.04 -1.72 19.07
C HIS A 56 -10.53 -1.47 19.11
N ASN A 57 -9.72 -2.31 18.45
CA ASN A 57 -8.27 -2.09 18.36
C ASN A 57 -7.94 -0.77 17.64
N VAL A 58 -8.67 -0.42 16.57
CA VAL A 58 -8.52 0.86 15.87
C VAL A 58 -8.90 2.02 16.79
N VAL A 59 -10.04 1.93 17.49
CA VAL A 59 -10.51 2.95 18.44
C VAL A 59 -9.48 3.16 19.58
N ASN A 60 -8.94 2.08 20.13
CA ASN A 60 -7.93 2.14 21.19
C ASN A 60 -6.64 2.81 20.71
N CYS A 61 -6.21 2.55 19.47
CA CYS A 61 -5.05 3.23 18.88
C CYS A 61 -5.30 4.73 18.68
N ARG A 62 -6.51 5.13 18.26
CA ARG A 62 -6.90 6.55 18.14
C ARG A 62 -6.85 7.24 19.50
N ARG A 63 -7.42 6.62 20.54
CA ARG A 63 -7.38 7.15 21.92
C ARG A 63 -5.93 7.31 22.40
N ALA A 64 -5.09 6.31 22.18
CA ALA A 64 -3.68 6.37 22.55
C ALA A 64 -2.91 7.52 21.85
N LEU A 65 -3.22 7.81 20.58
CA LEU A 65 -2.63 8.94 19.85
C LEU A 65 -3.11 10.31 20.36
N VAL A 66 -4.37 10.39 20.81
CA VAL A 66 -4.93 11.59 21.44
C VAL A 66 -4.31 11.80 22.81
N ASP A 67 -4.21 10.74 23.61
CA ASP A 67 -3.68 10.77 24.97
C ASP A 67 -2.17 11.03 25.02
N SER A 68 -1.43 10.68 23.97
CA SER A 68 -0.01 11.04 23.82
C SER A 68 0.22 12.50 23.40
N GLU A 69 -0.84 13.27 23.18
CA GLU A 69 -0.80 14.68 22.75
C GLU A 69 -0.03 14.93 21.45
N THR A 70 0.20 13.88 20.65
CA THR A 70 0.93 13.95 19.37
C THR A 70 0.10 14.58 18.26
N LEU A 71 -1.22 14.60 18.42
CA LEU A 71 -2.17 15.13 17.44
C LEU A 71 -2.55 16.57 17.76
N ARG A 72 -2.76 17.36 16.71
CA ARG A 72 -3.36 18.68 16.81
C ARG A 72 -4.85 18.53 17.14
N LYS A 73 -5.31 19.23 18.18
CA LYS A 73 -6.72 19.25 18.54
C LYS A 73 -7.53 19.88 17.39
N PRO A 74 -8.64 19.28 16.95
CA PRO A 74 -9.50 19.90 15.95
C PRO A 74 -9.96 21.27 16.46
N GLN A 75 -9.86 22.30 15.63
CA GLN A 75 -10.50 23.58 15.94
C GLN A 75 -12.01 23.37 15.87
N GLU A 76 -12.75 23.84 16.89
CA GLU A 76 -14.21 23.86 16.84
C GLU A 76 -14.63 24.73 15.67
N THR A 77 -15.12 24.10 14.60
CA THR A 77 -15.73 24.82 13.49
C THR A 77 -17.08 25.31 14.00
N SER A 78 -17.08 26.52 14.57
CA SER A 78 -18.30 27.24 14.92
C SER A 78 -19.11 27.50 13.65
N GLY A 79 -19.97 26.56 13.26
CA GLY A 79 -20.93 26.71 12.16
C GLY A 79 -20.89 25.57 11.16
N GLY A 80 -21.96 24.77 11.12
CA GLY A 80 -22.21 23.84 10.00
C GLY A 80 -22.81 22.49 10.34
N PHE A 81 -23.79 22.41 11.25
CA PHE A 81 -24.78 21.34 11.14
C PHE A 81 -25.63 21.62 9.88
N ILE A 82 -25.58 20.74 8.87
CA ILE A 82 -26.72 20.19 8.10
C ILE A 82 -26.22 19.29 6.93
N ARG A 83 -26.59 18.01 7.04
CA ARG A 83 -27.11 17.08 6.01
C ARG A 83 -27.10 17.52 4.52
N ASN A 84 -26.45 16.72 3.67
CA ASN A 84 -27.08 15.90 2.60
C ASN A 84 -26.10 15.62 1.45
N THR A 85 -25.66 14.38 1.32
CA THR A 85 -25.52 13.77 -0.02
C THR A 85 -25.87 12.28 0.09
N LEU A 86 -26.75 11.87 -0.81
CA LEU A 86 -27.46 10.60 -0.93
C LEU A 86 -26.65 9.36 -0.51
N ARG A 87 -27.19 8.60 0.45
CA ARG A 87 -26.73 7.27 0.84
C ARG A 87 -27.89 6.30 0.70
N ARG A 88 -27.93 5.58 -0.41
CA ARG A 88 -28.77 4.40 -0.63
C ARG A 88 -27.94 3.54 -1.58
N LEU A 89 -26.94 2.79 -1.10
CA LEU A 89 -27.10 1.37 -0.79
C LEU A 89 -25.76 0.86 -0.18
N SER A 90 -25.61 0.92 1.15
CA SER A 90 -24.65 0.09 1.95
C SER A 90 -24.79 0.34 3.46
N ARG A 91 -25.50 1.42 3.86
CA ARG A 91 -25.80 1.79 5.26
C ARG A 91 -26.25 0.63 6.15
N HIS A 92 -27.03 -0.31 5.62
CA HIS A 92 -27.80 -1.19 6.48
C HIS A 92 -26.96 -2.16 7.32
N GLY A 93 -25.76 -2.56 6.87
CA GLY A 93 -24.87 -3.44 7.64
C GLY A 93 -24.03 -2.69 8.69
N LEU A 94 -23.45 -1.54 8.30
CA LEU A 94 -22.55 -0.77 9.15
C LEU A 94 -23.28 0.12 10.15
N GLU A 95 -24.47 0.64 9.80
CA GLU A 95 -25.34 1.35 10.75
C GLU A 95 -26.02 0.38 11.71
N LYS A 96 -26.33 -0.86 11.32
CA LYS A 96 -26.85 -1.90 12.23
C LYS A 96 -25.79 -2.33 13.26
N LEU A 97 -24.54 -2.51 12.83
CA LEU A 97 -23.40 -2.71 13.75
C LEU A 97 -23.16 -1.51 14.68
N ARG A 98 -23.55 -0.28 14.30
CA ARG A 98 -23.44 0.92 15.14
C ARG A 98 -24.62 1.10 16.10
N ALA A 99 -25.82 0.73 15.64
CA ALA A 99 -27.07 0.83 16.41
C ALA A 99 -27.16 -0.27 17.48
N ASP A 100 -26.68 -1.47 17.20
CA ASP A 100 -26.71 -2.60 18.13
C ASP A 100 -25.64 -2.49 19.26
N TYR A 101 -24.65 -1.59 19.13
CA TYR A 101 -23.48 -1.52 20.02
C TYR A 101 -23.20 -0.13 20.63
N GLY A 102 -24.22 0.55 21.14
CA GLY A 102 -24.02 1.70 22.04
C GLY A 102 -23.32 2.90 21.39
N GLY A 103 -23.71 3.23 20.16
CA GLY A 103 -23.19 4.37 19.40
C GLY A 103 -23.50 5.73 20.04
N VAL A 104 -22.73 6.11 21.06
CA VAL A 104 -22.41 7.52 21.29
C VAL A 104 -21.46 7.91 20.16
N SER A 105 -21.85 8.93 19.40
CA SER A 105 -20.99 9.69 18.48
C SER A 105 -19.53 9.65 18.98
N GLU A 106 -18.62 9.00 18.24
CA GLU A 106 -17.23 8.74 18.68
C GLU A 106 -16.46 10.07 18.76
N VAL A 107 -16.74 10.84 19.81
CA VAL A 107 -16.11 12.10 20.18
C VAL A 107 -15.30 11.79 21.42
N TYR A 108 -13.98 11.72 21.28
CA TYR A 108 -13.07 11.51 22.39
C TYR A 108 -12.18 12.74 22.56
N LYS A 109 -12.29 13.46 23.69
CA LYS A 109 -11.54 14.68 23.99
C LYS A 109 -11.59 15.75 22.86
N GLY A 110 -12.74 15.86 22.19
CA GLY A 110 -12.96 16.78 21.06
C GLY A 110 -12.61 16.22 19.67
N PHE A 111 -12.08 15.00 19.57
CA PHE A 111 -11.81 14.33 18.30
C PHE A 111 -13.04 13.51 17.88
N SER A 112 -13.80 14.02 16.92
CA SER A 112 -14.97 13.34 16.33
C SER A 112 -14.58 12.36 15.21
N LEU A 113 -15.52 11.53 14.77
CA LEU A 113 -15.29 10.60 13.66
C LEU A 113 -14.81 11.30 12.36
N SER A 114 -15.29 12.51 12.07
CA SER A 114 -14.89 13.24 10.86
C SER A 114 -13.41 13.66 10.85
N TYR A 115 -12.78 13.79 12.03
CA TYR A 115 -11.34 14.00 12.12
C TYR A 115 -10.56 12.80 11.56
N TRP A 116 -11.03 11.58 11.84
CA TRP A 116 -10.37 10.34 11.44
C TRP A 116 -10.76 9.84 10.05
N ALA A 117 -11.92 10.27 9.53
CA ALA A 117 -12.48 9.80 8.27
C ALA A 117 -12.05 10.65 7.08
N PHE A 118 -12.27 10.12 5.88
CA PHE A 118 -11.97 10.72 4.59
C PHE A 118 -12.39 12.20 4.53
N GLY A 119 -11.48 13.05 4.05
CA GLY A 119 -11.73 14.45 3.74
C GLY A 119 -11.50 14.74 2.26
N ARG A 120 -12.46 15.38 1.61
CA ARG A 120 -12.30 15.85 0.22
C ARG A 120 -11.58 17.20 0.12
N GLN A 121 -11.73 18.04 1.13
CA GLN A 121 -11.20 19.40 1.12
C GLN A 121 -9.72 19.41 1.47
N PRO A 122 -8.92 20.32 0.89
CA PRO A 122 -7.55 20.56 1.32
C PRO A 122 -7.48 20.86 2.82
N MET A 123 -6.43 20.38 3.48
CA MET A 123 -6.15 20.68 4.87
C MET A 123 -5.41 22.01 5.00
N THR A 124 -5.76 22.80 6.01
CA THR A 124 -5.08 24.07 6.35
C THR A 124 -4.07 23.92 7.48
N GLN A 125 -4.04 22.75 8.14
CA GLN A 125 -3.15 22.40 9.24
C GLN A 125 -2.82 20.91 9.16
N SER A 126 -1.69 20.51 9.73
CA SER A 126 -1.31 19.10 9.83
C SER A 126 -2.17 18.34 10.88
N LEU A 127 -2.25 17.01 10.77
CA LEU A 127 -2.91 16.17 11.77
C LEU A 127 -2.08 16.06 13.05
N GLY A 128 -0.77 15.83 12.90
CA GLY A 128 0.21 15.85 13.99
C GLY A 128 0.55 17.28 14.46
N LYS A 129 1.19 17.39 15.63
CA LYS A 129 1.87 18.62 16.03
C LYS A 129 3.30 18.61 15.48
N MET A 130 3.68 19.67 14.76
CA MET A 130 5.04 19.82 14.21
C MET A 130 5.41 21.31 14.05
N PRO A 131 6.70 21.64 13.90
CA PRO A 131 7.15 23.01 13.62
C PRO A 131 6.58 23.55 12.30
N GLU A 132 6.39 24.86 12.19
CA GLU A 132 5.77 25.52 11.03
C GLU A 132 6.39 25.14 9.68
N PRO A 133 7.73 25.06 9.51
CA PRO A 133 8.32 24.62 8.23
C PRO A 133 7.92 23.20 7.83
N GLU A 134 7.83 22.27 8.80
CA GLU A 134 7.38 20.90 8.56
C GLU A 134 5.87 20.86 8.29
N GLU A 135 5.10 21.71 8.96
CA GLU A 135 3.66 21.80 8.76
C GLU A 135 3.29 22.26 7.35
N GLN A 136 4.01 23.22 6.77
CA GLN A 136 3.79 23.62 5.38
C GLN A 136 4.06 22.47 4.40
N ILE A 137 5.10 21.66 4.65
CA ILE A 137 5.38 20.47 3.86
C ILE A 137 4.28 19.42 4.04
N ALA A 138 3.80 19.21 5.27
CA ALA A 138 2.70 18.29 5.55
C ALA A 138 1.39 18.68 4.84
N ILE A 139 1.08 19.98 4.79
CA ILE A 139 -0.07 20.50 4.04
C ILE A 139 0.11 20.27 2.54
N GLN A 140 1.30 20.54 2.01
CA GLN A 140 1.65 20.27 0.61
C GLN A 140 1.52 18.78 0.28
N MET A 141 1.99 17.88 1.15
CA MET A 141 1.84 16.44 0.99
C MET A 141 0.37 16.04 0.88
N TYR A 142 -0.50 16.59 1.73
CA TYR A 142 -1.94 16.31 1.66
C TYR A 142 -2.55 16.78 0.33
N GLN A 143 -2.14 17.95 -0.17
CA GLN A 143 -2.58 18.44 -1.47
C GLN A 143 -2.14 17.51 -2.62
N ILE A 144 -0.90 17.01 -2.59
CA ILE A 144 -0.40 16.03 -3.56
C ILE A 144 -1.21 14.73 -3.49
N ILE A 145 -1.54 14.23 -2.29
CA ILE A 145 -2.39 13.04 -2.10
C ILE A 145 -3.76 13.25 -2.75
N LEU A 146 -4.41 14.40 -2.53
CA LEU A 146 -5.70 14.72 -3.15
C LEU A 146 -5.59 14.81 -4.67
N THR A 147 -4.57 15.51 -5.20
CA THR A 147 -4.35 15.65 -6.64
C THR A 147 -4.13 14.28 -7.30
N TYR A 148 -3.27 13.43 -6.72
CA TYR A 148 -3.05 12.06 -7.19
C TYR A 148 -4.34 11.24 -7.23
N ALA A 149 -5.19 11.39 -6.21
CA ALA A 149 -6.49 10.72 -6.15
C ALA A 149 -7.48 11.22 -7.22
N GLY A 150 -7.25 12.40 -7.80
CA GLY A 150 -8.14 13.08 -8.75
C GLY A 150 -9.08 14.09 -8.08
N LEU A 151 -8.71 14.61 -6.92
CA LEU A 151 -9.46 15.58 -6.10
C LEU A 151 -8.78 16.96 -6.03
N GLY A 152 -7.80 17.24 -6.90
CA GLY A 152 -7.08 18.52 -6.94
C GLY A 152 -7.96 19.72 -7.34
N GLN A 153 -7.43 20.93 -7.12
CA GLN A 153 -8.16 22.20 -7.24
C GLN A 153 -8.79 22.46 -8.62
N ASN A 154 -8.25 21.87 -9.68
CA ASN A 154 -8.69 22.21 -11.04
C ASN A 154 -9.83 21.34 -11.59
N GLY A 155 -10.24 20.27 -10.90
CA GLY A 155 -11.32 19.39 -11.38
C GLY A 155 -11.05 18.72 -12.75
N GLU A 156 -9.95 19.09 -13.42
CA GLU A 156 -9.27 18.31 -14.43
C GLU A 156 -8.90 17.01 -13.72
N THR A 157 -9.76 16.01 -13.95
CA THR A 157 -9.32 14.62 -13.90
C THR A 157 -7.89 14.61 -14.41
N VAL A 158 -6.94 14.11 -13.62
CA VAL A 158 -5.64 13.66 -14.12
C VAL A 158 -5.95 12.65 -15.22
N ARG A 159 -6.23 13.18 -16.40
CA ARG A 159 -6.70 12.50 -17.59
C ARG A 159 -5.40 12.33 -18.35
N ARG A 160 -4.79 11.18 -18.05
CA ARG A 160 -4.06 10.33 -19.00
C ARG A 160 -2.53 10.34 -18.98
N ALA A 161 -1.83 11.23 -18.30
CA ALA A 161 -0.38 11.08 -18.17
C ALA A 161 -0.05 10.18 -16.98
N GLU A 162 0.24 8.90 -17.23
CA GLU A 162 0.81 7.98 -16.25
C GLU A 162 2.05 8.60 -15.56
N ASP A 163 2.86 9.32 -16.32
CA ASP A 163 4.04 10.05 -15.84
C ASP A 163 3.69 11.12 -14.78
N GLU A 164 2.55 11.80 -14.89
CA GLU A 164 2.13 12.80 -13.90
C GLU A 164 1.79 12.14 -12.55
N HIS A 165 1.11 11.00 -12.57
CA HIS A 165 0.85 10.26 -11.32
C HIS A 165 2.14 9.80 -10.66
N ILE A 166 3.10 9.32 -11.46
CA ILE A 166 4.39 8.85 -10.96
C ILE A 166 5.14 10.02 -10.32
N ASN A 167 5.21 11.17 -10.99
CA ASN A 167 5.85 12.36 -10.45
C ASN A 167 5.22 12.83 -9.13
N LEU A 168 3.88 12.81 -9.03
CA LEU A 168 3.18 13.13 -7.78
C LEU A 168 3.53 12.15 -6.65
N ILE A 169 3.58 10.85 -6.95
CA ILE A 169 3.96 9.81 -5.99
C ILE A 169 5.42 9.99 -5.54
N GLN A 170 6.34 10.20 -6.47
CA GLN A 170 7.75 10.41 -6.14
C GLN A 170 7.93 11.63 -5.27
N ASN A 171 7.26 12.74 -5.61
CA ASN A 171 7.29 13.97 -4.85
C ASN A 171 6.80 13.76 -3.41
N VAL A 172 5.61 13.18 -3.20
CA VAL A 172 5.09 12.97 -1.84
C VAL A 172 5.97 12.01 -1.02
N MET A 173 6.52 10.97 -1.64
CA MET A 173 7.42 10.04 -0.97
C MET A 173 8.76 10.70 -0.61
N GLU A 174 9.32 11.52 -1.51
CA GLU A 174 10.53 12.29 -1.23
C GLU A 174 10.31 13.24 -0.06
N LEU A 175 9.24 14.04 -0.08
CA LEU A 175 8.89 14.97 1.00
C LEU A 175 8.73 14.22 2.34
N ALA A 176 7.97 13.13 2.35
CA ALA A 176 7.72 12.33 3.55
C ALA A 176 9.01 11.73 4.13
N MET A 177 9.96 11.32 3.28
CA MET A 177 11.19 10.66 3.71
C MET A 177 12.25 11.62 4.27
N ARG A 178 12.10 12.95 4.10
CA ARG A 178 13.05 13.97 4.59
C ARG A 178 13.16 14.00 6.11
N LYS A 179 12.05 13.79 6.83
CA LYS A 179 11.98 13.85 8.30
C LYS A 179 11.04 12.79 8.83
N GLU A 180 11.33 12.27 10.02
CA GLU A 180 10.51 11.24 10.65
C GLU A 180 9.09 11.73 10.95
N ASN A 181 8.91 12.99 11.35
CA ASN A 181 7.60 13.58 11.62
C ASN A 181 6.73 13.66 10.35
N LEU A 182 7.31 14.07 9.23
CA LEU A 182 6.64 14.09 7.92
C LEU A 182 6.23 12.69 7.48
N LEU A 183 7.08 11.69 7.71
CA LEU A 183 6.72 10.31 7.44
C LEU A 183 5.56 9.84 8.32
N GLY A 184 5.57 10.17 9.61
CA GLY A 184 4.43 9.89 10.50
C GLY A 184 3.14 10.53 10.01
N GLU A 185 3.22 11.78 9.57
CA GLU A 185 2.09 12.54 9.02
C GLU A 185 1.55 11.95 7.72
N LEU A 186 2.41 11.49 6.79
CA LEU A 186 1.98 10.77 5.58
C LEU A 186 1.03 9.63 5.93
N TYR A 187 1.40 8.82 6.94
CA TYR A 187 0.59 7.68 7.36
C TYR A 187 -0.73 8.11 8.01
N LEU A 188 -0.73 9.15 8.83
CA LEU A 188 -1.98 9.69 9.41
C LEU A 188 -2.94 10.16 8.30
N GLN A 189 -2.41 10.88 7.31
CA GLN A 189 -3.18 11.38 6.17
C GLN A 189 -3.71 10.24 5.28
N LEU A 190 -2.90 9.24 4.96
CA LEU A 190 -3.34 8.08 4.16
C LEU A 190 -4.36 7.20 4.88
N ILE A 191 -4.20 6.99 6.20
CA ILE A 191 -5.20 6.28 7.00
C ILE A 191 -6.51 7.07 7.02
N LYS A 192 -6.45 8.40 7.16
CA LYS A 192 -7.63 9.26 7.07
C LYS A 192 -8.34 9.10 5.73
N GLN A 193 -7.63 9.18 4.61
CA GLN A 193 -8.21 9.08 3.26
C GLN A 193 -8.76 7.70 2.91
N THR A 194 -8.35 6.64 3.62
CA THR A 194 -8.86 5.27 3.48
C THR A 194 -9.88 4.89 4.55
N THR A 195 -10.28 5.82 5.44
CA THR A 195 -11.26 5.58 6.50
C THR A 195 -12.63 6.13 6.10
N GLU A 196 -13.66 5.28 6.10
CA GLU A 196 -15.07 5.69 5.86
C GLU A 196 -15.25 6.51 4.57
N HIS A 197 -14.57 6.12 3.50
CA HIS A 197 -14.71 6.76 2.20
C HIS A 197 -16.17 6.69 1.73
N PRO A 198 -16.79 7.78 1.24
CA PRO A 198 -18.21 7.82 0.91
C PRO A 198 -18.58 6.92 -0.29
N ASP A 199 -17.62 6.62 -1.15
CA ASP A 199 -17.74 5.72 -2.29
C ASP A 199 -16.64 4.64 -2.23
N PRO A 200 -16.85 3.56 -1.43
CA PRO A 200 -15.94 2.42 -1.30
C PRO A 200 -15.60 1.79 -2.67
N ASN A 201 -14.36 1.36 -2.88
CA ASN A 201 -13.86 0.78 -4.14
C ASN A 201 -13.88 1.71 -5.37
N SER A 202 -14.26 2.99 -5.22
CA SER A 202 -14.14 3.97 -6.30
C SER A 202 -12.68 4.19 -6.71
N ARG A 203 -12.45 4.70 -7.92
CA ARG A 203 -11.10 5.01 -8.42
C ARG A 203 -10.31 5.91 -7.45
N VAL A 204 -10.97 6.90 -6.84
CA VAL A 204 -10.36 7.81 -5.86
C VAL A 204 -9.92 7.06 -4.61
N ASN A 205 -10.80 6.21 -4.07
CA ASN A 205 -10.53 5.40 -2.90
C ASN A 205 -9.39 4.39 -3.15
N LEU A 206 -9.42 3.67 -4.27
CA LEU A 206 -8.39 2.69 -4.62
C LEU A 206 -7.02 3.34 -4.84
N ARG A 207 -6.96 4.58 -5.33
CA ARG A 207 -5.70 5.35 -5.41
C ARG A 207 -5.10 5.60 -4.03
N HIS A 208 -5.89 6.05 -3.05
CA HIS A 208 -5.38 6.21 -1.68
C HIS A 208 -4.84 4.89 -1.10
N TRP A 209 -5.54 3.78 -1.34
CA TRP A 209 -5.11 2.45 -0.94
C TRP A 209 -3.83 1.99 -1.65
N ALA A 210 -3.68 2.28 -2.94
CA ALA A 210 -2.49 1.98 -3.70
C ALA A 210 -1.26 2.76 -3.18
N LEU A 211 -1.43 4.05 -2.88
CA LEU A 211 -0.38 4.88 -2.29
C LEU A 211 0.00 4.42 -0.87
N LEU A 212 -0.99 4.05 -0.04
CA LEU A 212 -0.72 3.45 1.28
C LEU A 212 0.06 2.14 1.19
N SER A 213 -0.28 1.30 0.21
CA SER A 213 0.43 0.04 -0.05
C SER A 213 1.89 0.27 -0.46
N LEU A 214 2.12 1.21 -1.37
CA LEU A 214 3.46 1.62 -1.78
C LEU A 214 4.26 2.19 -0.60
N ALA A 215 3.67 3.08 0.21
CA ALA A 215 4.35 3.61 1.38
C ALA A 215 4.80 2.49 2.32
N CYS A 216 3.94 1.49 2.57
CA CYS A 216 4.25 0.32 3.40
C CYS A 216 5.39 -0.55 2.81
N SER A 217 5.55 -0.59 1.48
CA SER A 217 6.62 -1.36 0.83
C SER A 217 7.97 -0.64 0.82
N VAL A 218 7.95 0.69 0.89
CA VAL A 218 9.15 1.53 0.90
C VAL A 218 9.64 1.74 2.33
N VAL A 219 8.85 2.40 3.20
CA VAL A 219 9.35 2.84 4.50
C VAL A 219 8.23 2.99 5.53
N LEU A 220 8.45 2.48 6.74
CA LEU A 220 7.47 2.49 7.83
C LEU A 220 7.66 3.69 8.78
N PRO A 221 6.59 4.19 9.41
CA PRO A 221 6.72 5.30 10.36
C PRO A 221 7.49 4.82 11.59
N PRO A 222 8.53 5.56 12.05
CA PRO A 222 9.29 5.18 13.23
C PRO A 222 8.49 5.37 14.52
N GLN A 223 7.48 6.25 14.54
CA GLN A 223 6.65 6.51 15.71
C GLN A 223 5.80 5.27 16.05
N ARG A 224 6.06 4.68 17.22
CA ARG A 224 5.41 3.43 17.69
C ARG A 224 3.88 3.51 17.69
N LEU A 225 3.31 4.64 18.12
CA LEU A 225 1.85 4.80 18.20
C LEU A 225 1.20 4.86 16.81
N ILE A 226 1.81 5.59 15.87
CA ILE A 226 1.35 5.66 14.47
C ILE A 226 1.47 4.29 13.82
N ARG A 227 2.58 3.56 14.05
CA ARG A 227 2.76 2.20 13.53
C ARG A 227 1.73 1.22 14.07
N LYS A 228 1.39 1.28 15.37
CA LYS A 228 0.31 0.47 15.96
C LYS A 228 -1.04 0.80 15.32
N TYR A 229 -1.33 2.08 15.11
CA TYR A 229 -2.56 2.53 14.46
C TYR A 229 -2.65 2.04 13.01
N LEU A 230 -1.56 2.13 12.25
CA LEU A 230 -1.46 1.58 10.90
C LEU A 230 -1.76 0.08 10.87
N ILE A 231 -1.12 -0.71 11.74
CA ILE A 231 -1.34 -2.17 11.81
C ILE A 231 -2.81 -2.47 12.14
N ALA A 232 -3.40 -1.76 13.12
CA ALA A 232 -4.80 -1.96 13.48
C ALA A 232 -5.75 -1.61 12.32
N HIS A 233 -5.48 -0.51 11.61
CA HIS A 233 -6.26 -0.09 10.44
C HIS A 233 -6.18 -1.12 9.31
N LEU A 234 -4.96 -1.56 8.95
CA LEU A 234 -4.75 -2.56 7.91
C LEU A 234 -5.43 -3.88 8.25
N LYS A 235 -5.28 -4.40 9.47
CA LYS A 235 -5.95 -5.64 9.90
C LYS A 235 -7.47 -5.55 9.83
N ARG A 236 -8.05 -4.42 10.23
CA ARG A 236 -9.49 -4.19 10.14
C ARG A 236 -9.95 -4.21 8.69
N CYS A 237 -9.28 -3.47 7.80
CA CYS A 237 -9.70 -3.37 6.41
C CYS A 237 -9.40 -4.65 5.62
N ALA A 238 -8.31 -5.36 5.95
CA ALA A 238 -7.93 -6.65 5.36
C ALA A 238 -8.90 -7.80 5.66
N SER A 239 -9.77 -7.61 6.66
CA SER A 239 -10.78 -8.62 7.04
C SER A 239 -11.88 -8.82 5.98
N ASP A 240 -12.07 -7.85 5.09
CA ASP A 240 -12.93 -7.99 3.92
C ASP A 240 -12.11 -8.60 2.78
N CYS A 241 -12.28 -9.89 2.50
CA CYS A 241 -11.48 -10.56 1.46
C CYS A 241 -12.02 -10.34 0.04
N VAL A 242 -13.24 -9.79 -0.11
CA VAL A 242 -13.97 -9.72 -1.38
C VAL A 242 -13.69 -8.40 -2.09
N THR A 243 -13.72 -7.29 -1.35
CA THR A 243 -13.55 -5.94 -1.90
C THR A 243 -12.13 -5.67 -2.42
N GLU A 244 -12.00 -4.76 -3.38
CA GLU A 244 -10.69 -4.30 -3.85
C GLU A 244 -9.93 -3.54 -2.76
N GLU A 245 -10.63 -2.81 -1.90
CA GLU A 245 -10.06 -2.17 -0.71
C GLU A 245 -9.41 -3.18 0.22
N GLY A 246 -10.13 -4.26 0.54
CA GLY A 246 -9.61 -5.31 1.41
C GLY A 246 -8.43 -6.06 0.79
N LYS A 247 -8.42 -6.26 -0.53
CA LYS A 247 -7.24 -6.77 -1.27
C LYS A 247 -6.03 -5.84 -1.16
N TYR A 248 -6.22 -4.52 -1.33
CA TYR A 248 -5.15 -3.56 -1.10
C TYR A 248 -4.68 -3.54 0.36
N ALA A 249 -5.60 -3.59 1.33
CA ALA A 249 -5.26 -3.62 2.74
C ALA A 249 -4.41 -4.85 3.12
N ARG A 250 -4.76 -6.03 2.59
CA ARG A 250 -3.95 -7.27 2.74
C ARG A 250 -2.57 -7.14 2.11
N PHE A 251 -2.49 -6.57 0.91
CA PHE A 251 -1.22 -6.33 0.25
C PHE A 251 -0.35 -5.33 1.04
N ALA A 252 -0.92 -4.21 1.50
CA ALA A 252 -0.25 -3.25 2.36
C ALA A 252 0.22 -3.86 3.68
N GLU A 253 -0.58 -4.74 4.30
CA GLU A 253 -0.20 -5.47 5.52
C GLU A 253 1.00 -6.40 5.26
N LYS A 254 0.98 -7.15 4.15
CA LYS A 254 2.12 -7.99 3.72
C LYS A 254 3.37 -7.16 3.48
N CYS A 255 3.24 -6.01 2.80
CA CYS A 255 4.34 -5.07 2.61
C CYS A 255 4.86 -4.55 3.95
N LEU A 256 3.98 -4.19 4.89
CA LEU A 256 4.37 -3.72 6.21
C LEU A 256 5.23 -4.73 6.95
N TYR A 257 4.79 -5.99 7.06
CA TYR A 257 5.57 -6.99 7.80
C TYR A 257 6.89 -7.33 7.12
N LYS A 258 6.93 -7.39 5.79
CA LYS A 258 8.19 -7.61 5.06
C LYS A 258 9.16 -6.44 5.23
N THR A 259 8.68 -5.20 5.11
CA THR A 259 9.51 -4.01 5.31
C THR A 259 10.01 -3.91 6.75
N GLN A 260 9.19 -4.29 7.74
CA GLN A 260 9.59 -4.31 9.15
C GLN A 260 10.76 -5.26 9.42
N GLY A 261 10.87 -6.37 8.70
CA GLY A 261 11.95 -7.36 8.83
C GLY A 261 13.26 -6.97 8.15
N THR A 262 13.39 -5.74 7.66
CA THR A 262 14.53 -5.33 6.81
C THR A 262 15.04 -3.95 7.18
N ARG A 263 16.25 -3.59 6.70
CA ARG A 263 16.80 -2.25 6.91
C ARG A 263 15.94 -1.18 6.23
N ARG A 264 15.95 0.02 6.82
CA ARG A 264 15.25 1.20 6.30
C ARG A 264 15.77 1.56 4.91
N ARG A 265 14.84 1.77 3.97
CA ARG A 265 15.13 2.32 2.63
C ARG A 265 15.82 3.67 2.73
N GLN A 266 16.75 3.93 1.82
CA GLN A 266 17.47 5.21 1.74
C GLN A 266 16.94 6.10 0.61
N TRP A 267 16.23 5.53 -0.37
CA TRP A 267 15.73 6.24 -1.53
C TRP A 267 14.20 6.14 -1.66
N PRO A 268 13.53 7.20 -2.16
CA PRO A 268 12.14 7.10 -2.60
C PRO A 268 12.02 6.11 -3.78
N PRO A 269 10.81 5.61 -4.07
CA PRO A 269 10.65 4.56 -5.08
C PRO A 269 10.87 5.06 -6.51
N SER A 270 11.44 4.21 -7.37
CA SER A 270 11.62 4.48 -8.80
C SER A 270 10.29 4.39 -9.56
N ARG A 271 10.25 4.91 -10.79
CA ARG A 271 9.13 4.81 -11.74
C ARG A 271 8.67 3.37 -11.90
N GLU A 272 9.58 2.44 -12.17
CA GLU A 272 9.27 1.01 -12.33
C GLU A 272 8.74 0.39 -11.03
N GLU A 273 9.32 0.75 -9.89
CA GLU A 273 8.84 0.28 -8.59
C GLU A 273 7.40 0.75 -8.32
N ILE A 274 7.10 2.02 -8.60
CA ILE A 274 5.78 2.61 -8.44
C ILE A 274 4.77 1.89 -9.33
N MET A 275 5.04 1.77 -10.62
CA MET A 275 4.13 1.13 -11.59
C MET A 275 3.74 -0.29 -11.16
N CYS A 276 4.69 -1.07 -10.66
CA CYS A 276 4.42 -2.43 -10.20
C CYS A 276 3.62 -2.42 -8.90
N THR A 277 4.08 -1.67 -7.91
CA THR A 277 3.57 -1.77 -6.53
C THR A 277 2.16 -1.21 -6.38
N ILE A 278 1.81 -0.10 -7.05
CA ILE A 278 0.45 0.46 -7.00
C ILE A 278 -0.59 -0.49 -7.62
N ASN A 279 -0.13 -1.41 -8.49
CA ASN A 279 -0.92 -2.47 -9.10
C ASN A 279 -0.79 -3.82 -8.36
N ARG A 280 -0.16 -3.84 -7.17
CA ARG A 280 0.09 -5.03 -6.33
C ARG A 280 0.89 -6.13 -7.04
N ARG A 281 1.76 -5.75 -7.98
CA ARG A 281 2.64 -6.67 -8.72
C ARG A 281 4.04 -6.70 -8.10
N PRO A 282 4.77 -7.82 -8.22
CA PRO A 282 6.22 -7.84 -7.98
C PRO A 282 6.92 -6.80 -8.85
N ILE A 283 8.04 -6.27 -8.35
CA ILE A 283 8.97 -5.49 -9.18
C ILE A 283 9.89 -6.44 -9.92
N TYR A 284 10.44 -6.02 -11.06
CA TYR A 284 11.37 -6.84 -11.82
C TYR A 284 12.57 -6.03 -12.28
N ALA A 285 13.71 -6.70 -12.40
CA ALA A 285 14.94 -6.13 -12.95
C ALA A 285 15.67 -7.19 -13.79
N ARG A 286 16.50 -6.72 -14.72
CA ARG A 286 17.42 -7.57 -15.49
C ARG A 286 18.73 -7.71 -14.74
N PHE A 287 19.14 -8.94 -14.48
CA PHE A 287 20.44 -9.28 -13.93
C PHE A 287 21.32 -9.79 -15.06
N HIS A 288 22.44 -9.10 -15.29
CA HIS A 288 23.42 -9.44 -16.32
C HIS A 288 24.51 -10.33 -15.74
N PHE A 289 24.95 -11.31 -16.52
CA PHE A 289 25.95 -12.30 -16.14
C PHE A 289 27.24 -12.12 -16.94
N MET A 290 28.33 -12.72 -16.46
CA MET A 290 29.67 -12.58 -17.04
C MET A 290 29.81 -13.23 -18.43
N ASP A 291 28.88 -14.11 -18.81
CA ASP A 291 28.79 -14.71 -20.15
C ASP A 291 28.05 -13.81 -21.16
N GLY A 292 27.65 -12.61 -20.75
CA GLY A 292 26.91 -11.65 -21.56
C GLY A 292 25.40 -11.89 -21.59
N GLN A 293 24.90 -12.96 -20.97
CA GLN A 293 23.46 -13.23 -20.88
C GLN A 293 22.80 -12.37 -19.79
N TYR A 294 21.47 -12.30 -19.83
CA TYR A 294 20.69 -11.70 -18.75
C TYR A 294 19.44 -12.52 -18.44
N HIS A 295 19.01 -12.47 -17.18
CA HIS A 295 17.73 -13.00 -16.75
C HIS A 295 16.88 -11.89 -16.12
N ALA A 296 15.60 -11.83 -16.52
CA ALA A 296 14.60 -11.03 -15.81
C ALA A 296 14.16 -11.78 -14.56
N VAL A 297 14.29 -11.13 -13.40
CA VAL A 297 13.91 -11.69 -12.10
C VAL A 297 12.87 -10.78 -11.46
N GLU A 298 11.77 -11.37 -11.04
CA GLU A 298 10.70 -10.72 -10.28
C GLU A 298 10.95 -10.90 -8.77
N PHE A 299 10.75 -9.84 -8.00
CA PHE A 299 10.95 -9.83 -6.56
C PHE A 299 10.01 -8.86 -5.86
N HIS A 300 9.90 -9.00 -4.55
CA HIS A 300 9.07 -8.10 -3.74
C HIS A 300 9.71 -6.69 -3.66
N PRO A 301 8.94 -5.59 -3.60
CA PRO A 301 9.53 -4.24 -3.51
C PRO A 301 10.45 -4.02 -2.30
N SER A 302 10.20 -4.76 -1.23
CA SER A 302 11.03 -4.76 -0.02
C SER A 302 12.14 -5.84 -0.04
N ALA A 303 12.43 -6.50 -1.16
CA ALA A 303 13.44 -7.55 -1.21
C ALA A 303 14.85 -6.98 -0.99
N THR A 304 15.65 -7.72 -0.24
CA THR A 304 17.08 -7.44 -0.03
C THR A 304 17.93 -8.08 -1.12
N ALA A 305 19.20 -7.69 -1.24
CA ALA A 305 20.14 -8.32 -2.15
C ALA A 305 20.28 -9.81 -1.87
N LYS A 306 20.22 -10.23 -0.60
CA LYS A 306 20.16 -11.65 -0.22
C LYS A 306 18.93 -12.36 -0.79
N ASP A 307 17.75 -11.79 -0.62
CA ASP A 307 16.51 -12.39 -1.12
C ASP A 307 16.55 -12.56 -2.65
N VAL A 308 17.03 -11.53 -3.36
CA VAL A 308 17.13 -11.54 -4.83
C VAL A 308 18.23 -12.49 -5.30
N MET A 309 19.34 -12.61 -4.57
CA MET A 309 20.40 -13.57 -4.88
C MET A 309 19.87 -15.01 -4.88
N GLU A 310 19.03 -15.38 -3.91
CA GLU A 310 18.45 -16.72 -3.88
C GLU A 310 17.51 -16.97 -5.07
N LEU A 311 16.74 -15.95 -5.48
CA LEU A 311 15.90 -16.03 -6.68
C LEU A 311 16.75 -16.18 -7.96
N VAL A 312 17.87 -15.45 -8.06
CA VAL A 312 18.81 -15.53 -9.17
C VAL A 312 19.42 -16.92 -9.25
N LYS A 313 19.97 -17.44 -8.13
CA LYS A 313 20.56 -18.79 -8.06
C LYS A 313 19.59 -19.86 -8.53
N ALA A 314 18.36 -19.82 -8.02
CA ALA A 314 17.31 -20.76 -8.42
C ALA A 314 16.99 -20.64 -9.93
N LYS A 315 16.90 -19.41 -10.46
CA LYS A 315 16.62 -19.14 -11.88
C LYS A 315 17.65 -19.77 -12.83
N ILE A 316 18.93 -19.76 -12.45
CA ILE A 316 20.03 -20.29 -13.27
C ILE A 316 20.44 -21.72 -12.92
N GLY A 317 19.69 -22.41 -12.05
CA GLY A 317 19.93 -23.81 -11.70
C GLY A 317 21.12 -24.06 -10.78
N LEU A 318 21.56 -23.06 -10.01
CA LEU A 318 22.57 -23.27 -8.96
C LEU A 318 21.96 -24.01 -7.76
N ARG A 319 22.82 -24.75 -7.05
CA ARG A 319 22.46 -25.37 -5.78
C ARG A 319 22.19 -24.29 -4.73
N GLU A 320 21.25 -24.53 -3.83
CA GLU A 320 20.94 -23.59 -2.72
C GLU A 320 22.16 -23.28 -1.86
N SER A 321 23.04 -24.26 -1.65
CA SER A 321 24.30 -24.11 -0.91
C SER A 321 25.43 -23.42 -1.70
N ALA A 322 25.18 -22.95 -2.93
CA ALA A 322 26.19 -22.29 -3.73
C ALA A 322 26.62 -20.96 -3.09
N MET A 323 27.93 -20.80 -2.89
CA MET A 323 28.57 -19.63 -2.29
C MET A 323 29.49 -18.95 -3.31
N GLY A 324 29.97 -17.75 -2.99
CA GLY A 324 30.93 -17.01 -3.84
C GLY A 324 30.29 -16.12 -4.93
N TYR A 325 28.97 -15.94 -4.90
CA TYR A 325 28.24 -15.05 -5.81
C TYR A 325 27.83 -13.76 -5.09
N ALA A 326 27.86 -12.63 -5.82
CA ALA A 326 27.40 -11.33 -5.34
C ALA A 326 26.64 -10.60 -6.46
N ILE A 327 25.65 -9.77 -6.07
CA ILE A 327 25.00 -8.85 -7.00
C ILE A 327 25.83 -7.56 -7.00
N TYR A 328 26.16 -7.06 -8.19
CA TYR A 328 26.86 -5.80 -8.36
C TYR A 328 25.90 -4.72 -8.90
N GLU A 329 25.99 -3.52 -8.33
CA GLU A 329 25.48 -2.31 -8.95
C GLU A 329 26.59 -1.73 -9.85
N VAL A 330 26.27 -1.53 -11.12
CA VAL A 330 27.17 -0.92 -12.10
C VAL A 330 26.54 0.37 -12.61
N LEU A 331 27.23 1.49 -12.40
CA LEU A 331 26.79 2.83 -12.82
C LEU A 331 27.95 3.56 -13.49
N GLY A 332 27.89 3.69 -14.82
CA GLY A 332 28.99 4.23 -15.63
C GLY A 332 30.25 3.38 -15.46
N ASN A 333 31.34 4.00 -15.02
CA ASN A 333 32.62 3.32 -14.77
C ASN A 333 32.77 2.83 -13.32
N SER A 334 31.73 2.98 -12.49
CA SER A 334 31.75 2.52 -11.10
C SER A 334 31.01 1.20 -10.96
N GLU A 335 31.66 0.23 -10.32
CA GLU A 335 31.04 -1.01 -9.88
C GLU A 335 31.20 -1.19 -8.38
N ARG A 336 30.17 -1.71 -7.71
CA ARG A 336 30.24 -2.10 -6.30
C ARG A 336 29.36 -3.31 -6.02
N SER A 337 29.78 -4.17 -5.12
CA SER A 337 28.93 -5.25 -4.62
C SER A 337 27.86 -4.69 -3.68
N LEU A 338 26.66 -5.28 -3.74
CA LEU A 338 25.60 -5.02 -2.78
C LEU A 338 25.79 -5.88 -1.54
N VAL A 339 25.69 -5.26 -0.37
CA VAL A 339 25.65 -5.98 0.91
C VAL A 339 24.30 -6.70 1.05
N ALA A 340 24.30 -7.86 1.71
CA ALA A 340 23.14 -8.75 1.82
C ALA A 340 21.83 -8.05 2.25
N GLU A 341 21.90 -7.09 3.18
CA GLU A 341 20.73 -6.37 3.69
C GLU A 341 20.33 -5.13 2.88
N GLU A 342 21.11 -4.73 1.87
CA GLU A 342 20.75 -3.62 0.98
C GLU A 342 19.50 -3.97 0.17
N LYS A 343 18.69 -2.96 -0.13
CA LYS A 343 17.47 -3.11 -0.92
C LYS A 343 17.80 -2.95 -2.39
N VAL A 344 17.44 -3.94 -3.20
CA VAL A 344 17.64 -3.84 -4.66
C VAL A 344 16.84 -2.68 -5.26
N ALA A 345 15.67 -2.37 -4.69
CA ALA A 345 14.88 -1.20 -5.10
C ALA A 345 15.60 0.16 -4.88
N ASP A 346 16.49 0.29 -3.88
CA ASP A 346 17.28 1.51 -3.71
C ASP A 346 18.28 1.72 -4.87
N VAL A 347 18.79 0.62 -5.45
CA VAL A 347 19.66 0.66 -6.65
C VAL A 347 18.87 1.12 -7.88
N MET A 348 17.65 0.61 -8.05
CA MET A 348 16.76 1.05 -9.14
C MET A 348 16.48 2.55 -9.05
N SER A 349 16.18 3.07 -7.86
CA SER A 349 15.98 4.51 -7.64
C SER A 349 17.23 5.34 -7.91
N LYS A 350 18.42 4.86 -7.52
CA LYS A 350 19.69 5.53 -7.84
C LYS A 350 19.92 5.61 -9.34
N TRP A 351 19.68 4.51 -10.06
CA TRP A 351 19.85 4.49 -11.52
C TRP A 351 18.95 5.50 -12.21
N GLU A 352 17.68 5.59 -11.83
CA GLU A 352 16.77 6.58 -12.41
C GLU A 352 17.27 8.02 -12.18
N LYS A 353 17.84 8.29 -11.01
CA LYS A 353 18.32 9.63 -10.65
C LYS A 353 19.64 10.01 -11.32
N TYR A 354 20.57 9.06 -11.50
CA TYR A 354 21.96 9.35 -11.90
C TYR A 354 22.32 8.88 -13.31
N ARG A 355 21.45 8.15 -13.99
CA ARG A 355 21.71 7.67 -15.37
C ARG A 355 21.23 8.66 -16.44
N ASN A 356 20.45 9.67 -16.05
CA ASN A 356 19.95 10.73 -16.92
C ASN A 356 20.88 11.94 -16.95
#